data_AF-Q4T066-F1
#
_entry.id   AF-Q4T066-F1
#
_cell.length_a   1.000
_cell.length_b   1.000
_cell.length_c   1.000
_cell.angle_alpha   90.00
_cell.angle_beta   90.00
_cell.angle_gamma   90.00
#
_symmetry.space_group_name_H-M   'P 1'
#
loop_
_entity.id
_entity.type
_entity.pdbx_description
1 polymer ?
#
loop_
_entity_poly.entity_id
_entity_poly.type
_entity_poly.pdbx_seq_one_letter_code
_entity_poly.pdbx_strand_id
1 'polypeptide(L)'
;QDRVYVQQNNVENVYNLGLIIFRDQVVRYGCIRDHLRQTLLDMIARERKGEVVDRGAIRNACQMLMILGLEGRSVYEEDFEAPFLEMSAEFFQVCLISLGQELNIFVYDK
;
A
#
# COMPACT_ATOMS: atom_id res chain seq x y z
N GLN A 1 -35.51 1.36 -4.96
CA GLN A 1 -36.49 2.17 -4.21
C GLN A 1 -35.79 2.48 -2.88
N ASP A 2 -34.86 3.44 -2.89
CA ASP A 2 -33.91 3.70 -1.76
C ASP A 2 -33.51 5.18 -1.67
N ARG A 3 -34.34 6.11 -2.16
CA ARG A 3 -33.99 7.54 -2.26
C ARG A 3 -34.61 8.44 -1.20
N VAL A 4 -35.47 7.93 -0.32
CA VAL A 4 -36.36 8.79 0.48
C VAL A 4 -36.01 8.87 1.98
N TYR A 5 -35.15 8.00 2.52
CA TYR A 5 -34.85 8.00 3.96
C TYR A 5 -33.50 8.62 4.36
N VAL A 6 -32.58 8.87 3.41
CA VAL A 6 -31.17 9.26 3.72
C VAL A 6 -30.94 10.78 3.61
N GLN A 7 -31.98 11.60 3.75
CA GLN A 7 -31.85 13.07 3.68
C GLN A 7 -32.21 13.81 4.97
N GLN A 8 -32.53 13.11 6.07
CA GLN A 8 -32.97 13.79 7.30
C GLN A 8 -32.16 13.50 8.56
N ASN A 9 -31.21 12.58 8.54
CA ASN A 9 -30.33 12.37 9.69
C ASN A 9 -28.90 12.21 9.22
N ASN A 10 -27.99 12.89 9.91
CA ASN A 10 -26.54 12.91 9.76
C ASN A 10 -25.91 11.53 10.09
N VAL A 11 -26.50 10.45 9.57
CA VAL A 11 -26.11 9.06 9.78
C VAL A 11 -25.39 8.62 8.52
N GLU A 12 -24.18 8.09 8.69
CA GLU A 12 -23.39 7.57 7.58
C GLU A 12 -24.20 6.57 6.75
N ASN A 13 -24.10 6.70 5.43
CA ASN A 13 -24.80 5.83 4.48
C ASN A 13 -24.48 4.36 4.78
N VAL A 14 -25.45 3.44 4.60
CA VAL A 14 -25.27 1.98 4.79
C VAL A 14 -24.01 1.45 4.09
N TYR A 15 -23.66 2.06 2.95
CA TYR A 15 -22.41 1.79 2.24
C TYR A 15 -21.16 2.12 3.08
N ASN A 16 -21.09 3.30 3.69
CA ASN A 16 -19.97 3.71 4.55
C ASN A 16 -19.87 2.83 5.81
N LEU A 17 -21.01 2.47 6.39
CA LEU A 17 -21.05 1.54 7.52
C LEU A 17 -20.47 0.17 7.15
N GLY A 18 -20.81 -0.35 5.96
CA GLY A 18 -20.25 -1.59 5.42
C GLY A 18 -18.73 -1.51 5.23
N LEU A 19 -18.22 -0.38 4.73
CA LEU A 19 -16.79 -0.15 4.57
C LEU A 19 -16.06 -0.09 5.91
N ILE A 20 -16.63 0.57 6.92
CA ILE A 20 -16.05 0.65 8.28
C ILE A 20 -15.95 -0.75 8.89
N ILE A 21 -17.02 -1.55 8.80
CA ILE A 21 -17.02 -2.93 9.33
C ILE A 21 -15.98 -3.77 8.60
N PHE A 22 -15.92 -3.71 7.27
CA PHE A 22 -14.94 -4.46 6.48
C PHE A 22 -13.50 -4.03 6.80
N ARG A 23 -13.25 -2.72 6.93
CA ARG A 23 -11.95 -2.17 7.32
C ARG A 23 -11.51 -2.74 8.67
N ASP A 24 -12.36 -2.66 9.69
CA ASP A 24 -11.95 -2.97 11.06
C ASP A 24 -11.92 -4.48 11.34
N GLN A 25 -12.84 -5.25 10.74
CA GLN A 25 -12.96 -6.69 11.01
C GLN A 25 -12.12 -7.56 10.07
N VAL A 26 -11.82 -7.08 8.85
CA VAL A 26 -11.09 -7.87 7.85
C VAL A 26 -9.72 -7.27 7.58
N VAL A 27 -9.66 -6.03 7.08
CA VAL A 27 -8.40 -5.46 6.57
C VAL A 27 -7.43 -5.10 7.69
N ARG A 28 -7.93 -4.54 8.80
CA ARG A 28 -7.13 -4.21 10.00
C ARG A 28 -7.04 -5.35 11.00
N TYR A 29 -7.58 -6.52 10.68
CA TYR A 29 -7.34 -7.71 11.49
C TYR A 29 -5.85 -8.04 11.43
N GLY A 30 -5.19 -8.10 12.58
CA GLY A 30 -3.72 -8.00 12.69
C GLY A 30 -2.95 -8.89 11.72
N CYS A 31 -3.31 -10.17 11.61
CA CYS A 31 -2.63 -11.09 10.68
C CYS A 31 -2.92 -10.79 9.21
N ILE A 32 -4.13 -10.36 8.86
CA ILE A 32 -4.51 -10.01 7.49
C ILE A 32 -3.81 -8.73 7.06
N ARG A 33 -3.79 -7.71 7.92
CA ARG A 33 -3.10 -6.45 7.66
C ARG A 33 -1.62 -6.69 7.38
N ASP A 34 -0.96 -7.44 8.26
CA ASP A 34 0.46 -7.71 8.14
C ASP A 34 0.78 -8.56 6.91
N HIS A 35 -0.07 -9.55 6.60
CA HIS A 35 0.09 -10.37 5.41
C HIS A 35 -0.16 -9.60 4.12
N LEU A 36 -1.19 -8.74 4.06
CA LEU A 36 -1.49 -7.89 2.92
C LEU A 36 -0.33 -6.93 2.64
N ARG A 37 0.15 -6.26 3.69
CA ARG A 37 1.31 -5.37 3.61
C ARG A 37 2.55 -6.12 3.10
N GLN A 38 2.91 -7.24 3.72
CA GLN A 38 4.07 -8.03 3.28
C GLN A 38 3.94 -8.51 1.84
N THR A 39 2.75 -8.95 1.43
CA THR A 39 2.50 -9.44 0.06
C THR A 39 2.69 -8.32 -0.96
N LEU A 40 2.10 -7.14 -0.74
CA LEU A 40 2.23 -6.01 -1.66
C LEU A 40 3.69 -5.53 -1.75
N LEU A 41 4.37 -5.44 -0.60
CA LEU A 41 5.78 -5.06 -0.54
C LEU A 41 6.68 -6.09 -1.24
N ASP A 42 6.46 -7.39 -1.04
CA ASP A 42 7.19 -8.46 -1.72
C ASP A 42 6.98 -8.40 -3.23
N MET A 43 5.73 -8.22 -3.70
CA MET A 43 5.44 -8.06 -5.12
C MET A 43 6.22 -6.89 -5.74
N ILE A 44 6.31 -5.74 -5.05
CA ILE A 44 7.06 -4.59 -5.55
C ILE A 44 8.57 -4.85 -5.51
N ALA A 45 9.08 -5.50 -4.47
CA ALA A 45 10.49 -5.87 -4.37
C ALA A 45 10.90 -6.84 -5.49
N ARG A 46 10.03 -7.80 -5.82
CA ARG A 46 10.21 -8.76 -6.93
C ARG A 46 10.17 -8.06 -8.28
N GLU A 47 9.24 -7.12 -8.47
CA GLU A 47 9.20 -6.27 -9.66
C GLU A 47 10.50 -5.51 -9.87
N ARG A 48 11.06 -4.92 -8.81
CA ARG A 48 12.35 -4.19 -8.86
C ARG A 48 13.54 -5.08 -9.23
N LYS A 49 13.45 -6.39 -8.96
CA LYS A 49 14.44 -7.39 -9.37
C LYS A 49 14.24 -7.86 -10.82
N GLY A 50 13.21 -7.36 -11.52
CA GLY A 50 12.89 -7.73 -12.89
C GLY A 50 11.94 -8.93 -13.00
N GLU A 51 11.33 -9.38 -11.91
CA GLU A 51 10.32 -10.44 -11.96
C GLU A 51 8.98 -9.91 -12.49
N VAL A 52 8.25 -10.76 -13.21
CA VAL A 52 6.89 -10.45 -13.66
C VAL A 52 5.93 -10.63 -12.49
N VAL A 53 5.31 -9.54 -12.06
CA VAL A 53 4.28 -9.53 -11.02
C VAL A 53 2.96 -8.97 -11.54
N ASP A 54 1.87 -9.35 -10.88
CA ASP A 54 0.54 -8.83 -11.22
C ASP A 54 0.35 -7.39 -10.70
N ARG A 55 0.68 -6.42 -11.57
CA ARG A 55 0.42 -4.99 -11.31
C ARG A 55 -1.06 -4.68 -11.09
N GLY A 56 -1.96 -5.48 -11.66
CA GLY A 56 -3.41 -5.36 -11.49
C GLY A 56 -3.83 -5.65 -10.05
N ALA A 57 -3.27 -6.70 -9.45
CA ALA A 57 -3.52 -7.05 -8.05
C ALA A 57 -3.05 -5.94 -7.09
N ILE A 58 -1.85 -5.38 -7.30
CA ILE A 58 -1.33 -4.25 -6.51
C ILE A 58 -2.26 -3.04 -6.64
N ARG A 59 -2.63 -2.69 -7.88
CA ARG A 59 -3.53 -1.56 -8.15
C ARG A 59 -4.89 -1.73 -7.47
N ASN A 60 -5.49 -2.91 -7.57
CA ASN A 60 -6.79 -3.20 -6.97
C ASN A 60 -6.72 -3.12 -5.44
N ALA A 61 -5.64 -3.63 -4.83
CA ALA A 61 -5.44 -3.55 -3.38
C ALA A 61 -5.26 -2.09 -2.92
N CYS A 62 -4.46 -1.29 -3.62
CA CYS A 62 -4.30 0.13 -3.30
C CYS A 62 -5.62 0.91 -3.46
N GLN A 63 -6.39 0.63 -4.52
CA GLN A 63 -7.71 1.22 -4.71
C GLN A 63 -8.66 0.85 -3.58
N MET A 64 -8.66 -0.42 -3.14
CA MET A 64 -9.44 -0.86 -1.99
C MET A 64 -9.06 -0.10 -0.72
N LEU A 65 -7.75 0.05 -0.42
CA LEU A 65 -7.27 0.80 0.75
C LEU A 65 -7.70 2.26 0.73
N MET A 66 -7.71 2.89 -0.45
CA MET A 66 -8.22 4.26 -0.62
C MET A 66 -9.73 4.36 -0.35
N ILE A 67 -10.53 3.39 -0.83
CA ILE A 67 -11.99 3.37 -0.62
C ILE A 67 -12.33 3.16 0.86
N LEU A 68 -11.54 2.35 1.58
CA LEU A 68 -11.72 2.12 3.02
C LEU A 68 -11.37 3.33 3.88
N GLY A 69 -10.64 4.30 3.30
CA GLY A 69 -10.44 5.63 3.89
C GLY A 69 -11.68 6.53 3.85
N LEU A 70 -12.79 6.06 3.26
CA LEU A 70 -14.03 6.81 3.04
C LEU A 70 -13.78 8.06 2.19
N GLU A 71 -13.59 9.22 2.84
CA GLU A 71 -13.28 10.51 2.18
C GLU A 71 -11.79 10.89 2.30
N GLY A 72 -10.98 10.06 2.96
CA GLY A 72 -9.56 10.28 3.22
C GLY A 72 -8.65 9.21 2.64
N ARG A 73 -7.34 9.43 2.78
CA ARG A 73 -6.29 8.48 2.38
C ARG A 73 -5.54 7.86 3.57
N SER A 74 -6.02 8.07 4.80
CA SER A 74 -5.33 7.65 6.03
C SER A 74 -5.06 6.15 6.08
N VAL A 75 -6.04 5.32 5.68
CA VAL A 75 -5.89 3.86 5.65
C VAL A 75 -4.80 3.45 4.67
N TYR A 76 -4.75 4.06 3.48
CA TYR A 76 -3.70 3.81 2.50
C TYR A 76 -2.33 4.30 2.99
N GLU A 77 -2.27 5.50 3.59
CA GLU A 77 -1.04 6.10 4.11
C GLU A 77 -0.41 5.22 5.20
N GLU A 78 -1.20 4.83 6.20
CA GLU A 78 -0.76 4.07 7.36
C GLU A 78 -0.43 2.61 7.01
N ASP A 79 -1.31 1.95 6.26
CA ASP A 79 -1.22 0.50 6.06
C ASP A 79 -0.31 0.13 4.87
N PHE A 80 -0.06 1.05 3.93
CA PHE A 80 0.75 0.79 2.73
C PHE A 80 1.82 1.85 2.41
N GLU A 81 1.48 3.13 2.34
CA GLU A 81 2.42 4.16 1.83
C GLU A 81 3.64 4.34 2.74
N ALA A 82 3.45 4.47 4.05
CA ALA A 82 4.54 4.60 5.01
C ALA A 82 5.54 3.43 4.95
N PRO A 83 5.11 2.15 5.07
CA PRO A 83 6.05 1.03 4.98
C PRO A 83 6.62 0.84 3.57
N PHE A 84 5.89 1.22 2.52
CA PHE A 84 6.40 1.22 1.16
C PHE A 84 7.54 2.24 0.96
N LEU A 85 7.38 3.46 1.47
CA LEU A 85 8.40 4.51 1.38
C LEU A 85 9.64 4.16 2.18
N GLU A 86 9.48 3.58 3.38
CA GLU A 86 10.58 3.10 4.21
C GLU A 86 11.41 2.03 3.47
N MET A 87 10.76 0.97 2.97
CA MET A 87 11.45 -0.07 2.20
C MET A 87 12.08 0.47 0.91
N SER A 88 11.44 1.46 0.28
CA SER A 88 11.99 2.10 -0.93
C SER A 88 13.21 2.96 -0.62
N ALA A 89 13.19 3.73 0.47
CA ALA A 89 14.33 4.52 0.91
C ALA A 89 15.53 3.63 1.23
N GLU A 90 15.31 2.53 1.96
CA GLU A 90 16.35 1.53 2.22
C GLU A 90 16.91 0.93 0.93
N PHE A 91 16.04 0.53 0.00
CA PHE A 91 16.45 -0.02 -1.29
C PHE A 91 17.31 0.97 -2.10
N PHE A 92 16.88 2.24 -2.21
CA PHE A 92 17.63 3.26 -2.95
C PHE A 92 18.95 3.61 -2.25
N GLN A 93 18.98 3.64 -0.92
CA GLN A 93 20.21 3.89 -0.16
C GLN A 93 21.23 2.78 -0.38
N VAL A 94 20.83 1.51 -0.31
CA VAL A 94 21.71 0.37 -0.59
C VAL A 94 22.20 0.42 -2.04
N CYS A 95 21.30 0.67 -3.00
CA CYS A 95 21.65 0.78 -4.42
C CYS A 95 22.68 1.89 -4.67
N LEU A 96 22.50 3.07 -4.06
CA LEU A 96 23.44 4.19 -4.13
C LEU A 96 24.83 3.82 -3.57
N ILE A 97 24.88 3.12 -2.44
CA ILE A 97 26.15 2.68 -1.83
C ILE A 97 26.86 1.67 -2.75
N SER A 98 26.13 0.68 -3.27
CA SER A 98 26.70 -0.34 -4.17
C SER A 98 27.24 0.27 -5.46
N LEU A 99 26.49 1.17 -6.10
CA LEU A 99 26.95 1.90 -7.28
C LEU A 99 28.18 2.77 -6.98
N GLY A 100 28.21 3.40 -5.80
CA GLY A 100 29.38 4.14 -5.34
C GLY A 100 30.63 3.27 -5.20
N GLN A 101 30.50 2.05 -4.67
CA GLN A 101 31.61 1.11 -4.56
C GLN A 101 32.08 0.60 -5.93
N GLU A 102 31.16 0.26 -6.83
CA GLU A 102 31.50 -0.14 -8.20
C GLU A 102 32.26 0.98 -8.94
N LEU A 103 31.73 2.20 -8.92
CA LEU A 103 32.40 3.36 -9.51
C LEU A 103 33.78 3.60 -8.90
N ASN A 104 33.92 3.43 -7.59
CA ASN A 104 35.21 3.58 -6.92
C ASN A 104 36.22 2.54 -7.42
N ILE A 105 35.80 1.28 -7.59
CA ILE A 105 36.66 0.23 -8.18
C ILE A 105 37.08 0.62 -9.60
N PHE A 106 36.15 1.07 -10.46
CA PHE A 106 36.48 1.52 -11.82
C PHE A 106 37.39 2.76 -11.88
N VAL A 107 37.31 3.64 -10.88
CA VAL A 107 38.18 4.82 -10.77
C VAL A 107 39.58 4.45 -10.28
N TYR A 108 39.71 3.47 -9.38
CA TYR A 108 41.01 2.98 -8.88
C TYR A 108 41.67 1.94 -9.78
N ASP A 109 40.97 1.40 -10.78
CA ASP A 109 41.50 0.47 -11.80
C ASP A 109 41.96 1.21 -13.10
N LYS A 110 42.09 2.55 -13.06
CA LYS A 110 42.70 3.40 -14.09
C LYS A 110 43.93 4.14 -13.55
#